data_AF-A0A382PVD9-F1
#
_entry.id   AF-A0A382PVD9-F1
#
_cell.length_a   1.000
_cell.length_b   1.000
_cell.length_c   1.000
_cell.angle_alpha   90.00
_cell.angle_beta   90.00
_cell.angle_gamma   90.00
#
_symmetry.space_group_name_H-M   'P 1'
#
loop_
_entity.id
_entity.type
_entity.pdbx_description
1 polymer ?
#
loop_
_entity_poly.entity_id
_entity_poly.type
_entity_poly.pdbx_seq_one_letter_code
_entity_poly.pdbx_strand_id
1 'polypeptide(L)'
;MEPMNLHFDVRDIFRAPRLALSGKKIWIFLVSNIIGYVSYFILNYLALALSGQSFSETWTAQGLYPCLYLVNGPWYAWVLFWVSILNWFFAIHLACTAVSRVTYKQLKGDEFYSANDAWQYVRKHWHPIIFTSVSMSLIMIFFVGMAILFALFGKIPYIGEFLFALPYLLYFFGAVFTVYTAVVFVVSFIYTPAIVGTIEEDTMGTVFNSYSITWSQSWRVIAYHLILLPLSAFSVAFFKLASFYGIKLINTVFGHEALMGSKLIEIVGSAAHIVWPQDLLASIANSCGVNCWT
;
A
#
# COMPACT_ATOMS: atom_id res chain seq x y z
N MET A 1 -10.63 29.61 -9.72
CA MET A 1 -11.83 29.00 -10.34
C MET A 1 -12.82 28.70 -9.23
N GLU A 2 -14.11 28.63 -9.52
CA GLU A 2 -15.11 28.27 -8.50
C GLU A 2 -14.91 26.82 -8.02
N PRO A 3 -15.30 26.50 -6.77
CA PRO A 3 -15.28 25.13 -6.26
C PRO A 3 -16.11 24.19 -7.16
N MET A 4 -15.69 22.94 -7.25
CA MET A 4 -16.42 21.95 -8.04
C MET A 4 -17.81 21.71 -7.44
N ASN A 5 -18.85 21.72 -8.28
CA ASN A 5 -20.20 21.43 -7.83
C ASN A 5 -20.36 19.92 -7.54
N LEU A 6 -20.42 19.60 -6.24
CA LEU A 6 -20.56 18.25 -5.69
C LEU A 6 -21.95 18.07 -5.08
N HIS A 7 -22.52 16.87 -5.26
CA HIS A 7 -23.79 16.47 -4.66
C HIS A 7 -23.61 15.85 -3.26
N PHE A 8 -22.37 15.52 -2.90
CA PHE A 8 -21.95 14.85 -1.65
C PHE A 8 -22.57 13.46 -1.44
N ASP A 9 -22.95 12.80 -2.54
CA ASP A 9 -23.55 11.46 -2.57
C ASP A 9 -22.82 10.50 -3.52
N VAL A 10 -23.44 9.35 -3.81
CA VAL A 10 -22.90 8.29 -4.68
C VAL A 10 -22.57 8.80 -6.09
N ARG A 11 -23.27 9.83 -6.60
CA ARG A 11 -23.10 10.33 -7.97
C ARG A 11 -21.69 10.89 -8.20
N ASP A 12 -21.09 11.46 -7.16
CA ASP A 12 -19.75 12.03 -7.26
C ASP A 12 -18.66 10.95 -7.34
N ILE A 13 -18.93 9.72 -6.87
CA ILE A 13 -17.98 8.60 -6.94
C ILE A 13 -17.67 8.23 -8.39
N PHE A 14 -18.66 8.30 -9.29
CA PHE A 14 -18.48 8.02 -10.70
C PHE A 14 -17.52 9.00 -11.40
N ARG A 15 -17.24 10.16 -10.79
CA ARG A 15 -16.25 11.12 -11.29
C ARG A 15 -14.82 10.74 -10.90
N ALA A 16 -14.63 9.83 -9.94
CA ALA A 16 -13.31 9.49 -9.40
C ALA A 16 -12.29 9.04 -10.46
N PRO A 17 -12.61 8.19 -11.46
CA PRO A 17 -11.69 7.82 -12.54
C PRO A 17 -11.11 9.00 -13.30
N ARG A 18 -12.00 9.91 -13.71
CA ARG A 18 -11.62 11.09 -14.47
C ARG A 18 -10.75 12.02 -13.64
N LEU A 19 -11.06 12.17 -12.35
CA LEU A 19 -10.26 12.97 -11.43
C LEU A 19 -8.91 12.31 -11.13
N ALA A 20 -8.83 10.98 -11.12
CA ALA A 20 -7.59 10.24 -10.90
C ALA A 20 -6.64 10.33 -12.10
N LEU A 21 -7.18 10.39 -13.33
CA LEU A 21 -6.40 10.50 -14.57
C LEU A 21 -5.82 11.92 -14.76
N SER A 22 -4.78 12.22 -13.99
CA SER A 22 -4.08 13.50 -14.04
C SER A 22 -2.58 13.27 -14.00
N GLY A 23 -1.85 13.87 -14.94
CA GLY A 23 -0.39 13.72 -15.05
C GLY A 23 0.35 14.02 -13.75
N LYS A 24 -0.09 15.04 -12.98
CA LYS A 24 0.51 15.36 -11.67
C LYS A 24 0.31 14.26 -10.61
N LYS A 25 -0.85 13.59 -10.59
CA LYS A 25 -1.15 12.51 -9.65
C LYS A 25 -0.38 11.24 -10.02
N ILE A 26 -0.33 10.93 -11.31
CA ILE A 26 0.47 9.82 -11.85
C ILE A 26 1.95 10.06 -11.54
N TRP A 27 2.45 11.28 -11.74
CA TRP A 27 3.84 11.64 -11.44
C TRP A 27 4.20 11.46 -9.96
N ILE A 28 3.34 11.89 -9.04
CA ILE A 28 3.54 11.68 -7.60
C ILE A 28 3.70 10.18 -7.29
N PHE A 29 2.77 9.35 -7.77
CA PHE A 29 2.85 7.90 -7.56
C PHE A 29 4.08 7.28 -8.21
N LEU A 30 4.45 7.70 -9.42
CA LEU A 30 5.63 7.22 -10.13
C LEU A 30 6.91 7.48 -9.32
N VAL A 31 7.11 8.71 -8.85
CA VAL A 31 8.28 9.09 -8.06
C VAL A 31 8.36 8.27 -6.77
N SER A 32 7.25 8.12 -6.04
CA SER A 32 7.21 7.29 -4.83
C SER A 32 7.47 5.83 -5.11
N ASN A 33 6.95 5.30 -6.21
CA ASN A 33 7.16 3.91 -6.60
C ASN A 33 8.63 3.66 -6.93
N ILE A 34 9.29 4.57 -7.65
CA ILE A 34 10.73 4.49 -7.94
C ILE A 34 11.55 4.55 -6.64
N ILE A 35 11.25 5.48 -5.73
CA ILE A 35 11.98 5.59 -4.44
C ILE A 35 11.82 4.31 -3.62
N GLY A 36 10.58 3.80 -3.51
CA GLY A 36 10.29 2.55 -2.80
C GLY A 36 10.98 1.35 -3.44
N TYR A 37 10.93 1.25 -4.78
CA TYR A 37 11.59 0.20 -5.55
C TYR A 37 13.12 0.24 -5.39
N VAL A 38 13.76 1.41 -5.47
CA VAL A 38 15.21 1.53 -5.29
C VAL A 38 15.62 1.07 -3.88
N SER A 39 14.86 1.47 -2.86
CA SER A 39 15.08 0.97 -1.51
C SER A 39 14.89 -0.54 -1.41
N TYR A 40 13.86 -1.09 -2.07
CA TYR A 40 13.61 -2.53 -2.12
C TYR A 40 14.79 -3.26 -2.76
N PHE A 41 15.21 -2.82 -3.94
CA PHE A 41 16.31 -3.39 -4.72
C PHE A 41 17.60 -3.43 -3.91
N ILE A 42 18.03 -2.30 -3.35
CA ILE A 42 19.30 -2.22 -2.60
C ILE A 42 19.27 -3.12 -1.36
N LEU A 43 18.21 -3.06 -0.56
CA LEU A 43 18.12 -3.83 0.68
C LEU A 43 18.02 -5.35 0.43
N ASN A 44 17.35 -5.77 -0.65
CA ASN A 44 17.25 -7.19 -0.99
C ASN A 44 18.58 -7.74 -1.52
N TYR A 45 19.31 -6.99 -2.34
CA TYR A 45 20.66 -7.40 -2.75
C TYR A 45 21.60 -7.51 -1.54
N LEU A 46 21.51 -6.60 -0.57
CA LEU A 46 22.25 -6.70 0.69
C LEU A 46 21.84 -7.93 1.50
N ALA A 47 20.54 -8.23 1.59
CA ALA A 47 20.03 -9.41 2.29
C ALA A 47 20.52 -10.73 1.66
N LEU A 48 20.58 -10.80 0.33
CA LEU A 48 21.07 -11.97 -0.40
C LEU A 48 22.58 -12.13 -0.25
N ALA A 49 23.36 -11.04 -0.33
CA ALA A 49 24.79 -11.06 -0.05
C ALA A 49 25.09 -11.56 1.37
N LEU A 50 24.30 -11.11 2.36
CA LEU A 50 24.36 -11.56 3.75
C LEU A 50 23.95 -13.02 3.97
N SER A 51 23.26 -13.62 2.99
CA SER A 51 22.88 -15.03 2.97
C SER A 51 23.91 -15.89 2.21
N GLY A 52 25.04 -15.29 1.78
CA GLY A 52 26.13 -15.99 1.10
C GLY A 52 25.99 -16.07 -0.43
N GLN A 53 24.97 -15.42 -1.02
CA GLN A 53 24.80 -15.40 -2.48
C GLN A 53 25.73 -14.38 -3.13
N SER A 54 26.38 -14.76 -4.23
CA SER A 54 27.14 -13.79 -5.00
C SER A 54 26.21 -12.86 -5.79
N PHE A 55 26.69 -11.65 -6.09
CA PHE A 55 25.95 -10.70 -6.91
C PHE A 55 25.67 -11.25 -8.32
N SER A 56 26.64 -11.96 -8.91
CA SER A 56 26.51 -12.52 -10.26
C SER A 56 25.45 -13.63 -10.32
N GLU A 57 25.43 -14.53 -9.33
CA GLU A 57 24.41 -15.58 -9.24
C GLU A 57 23.02 -14.97 -9.01
N THR A 58 22.93 -13.96 -8.14
CA THR A 58 21.67 -13.25 -7.88
C THR A 58 21.15 -12.53 -9.12
N TRP A 59 22.02 -11.82 -9.83
CA TRP A 59 21.65 -11.08 -11.03
C TRP A 59 21.17 -11.99 -12.16
N THR A 60 21.83 -13.14 -12.32
CA THR A 60 21.47 -14.12 -13.35
C THR A 60 20.15 -14.85 -13.04
N ALA A 61 19.89 -15.16 -11.77
CA ALA A 61 18.68 -15.85 -11.34
C ALA A 61 17.46 -14.92 -11.19
N GLN A 62 17.64 -13.73 -10.57
CA GLN A 62 16.53 -12.89 -10.11
C GLN A 62 16.49 -11.49 -10.76
N GLY A 63 17.59 -11.04 -11.37
CA GLY A 63 17.65 -9.78 -12.11
C GLY A 63 17.25 -8.56 -11.28
N LEU A 64 16.27 -7.80 -11.79
CA LEU A 64 15.84 -6.52 -11.18
C LEU A 64 14.88 -6.68 -9.99
N TYR A 65 14.32 -7.86 -9.77
CA TYR A 65 13.41 -8.13 -8.65
C TYR A 65 13.99 -9.22 -7.72
N PRO A 66 15.08 -8.89 -6.99
CA PRO A 66 15.69 -9.82 -6.05
C PRO A 66 14.71 -10.18 -4.93
N CYS A 67 14.56 -11.47 -4.65
CA CYS A 67 13.64 -11.97 -3.64
C CYS A 67 14.35 -12.98 -2.73
N LEU A 68 14.55 -12.59 -1.47
CA LEU A 68 15.16 -13.44 -0.45
C LEU A 68 14.36 -14.72 -0.21
N TYR A 69 13.04 -14.68 -0.38
CA TYR A 69 12.13 -15.80 -0.14
C TYR A 69 12.52 -17.07 -0.92
N LEU A 70 13.08 -16.92 -2.12
CA LEU A 70 13.46 -18.04 -2.99
C LEU A 70 14.68 -18.81 -2.49
N VAL A 71 15.62 -18.12 -1.86
CA VAL A 71 16.90 -18.69 -1.44
C VAL A 71 16.85 -19.14 0.02
N ASN A 72 15.97 -18.54 0.82
CA ASN A 72 15.97 -18.55 2.27
C ASN A 72 17.28 -18.01 2.86
N GLY A 73 17.18 -17.37 4.01
CA GLY A 73 18.31 -16.73 4.65
C GLY A 73 18.21 -16.77 6.17
N PRO A 74 19.29 -16.37 6.86
CA PRO A 74 19.30 -16.18 8.30
C PRO A 74 18.34 -15.06 8.71
N TRP A 75 17.96 -15.04 9.98
CA TRP A 75 16.92 -14.12 10.50
C TRP A 75 17.23 -12.63 10.23
N TYR A 76 18.50 -12.23 10.23
CA TYR A 76 18.89 -10.83 9.97
C TYR A 76 18.71 -10.43 8.50
N ALA A 77 18.87 -11.35 7.55
CA ALA A 77 18.57 -11.11 6.15
C ALA A 77 17.05 -10.92 5.95
N TRP A 78 16.24 -11.72 6.66
CA TRP A 78 14.78 -11.54 6.69
C TRP A 78 14.35 -10.18 7.24
N VAL A 79 15.04 -9.64 8.24
CA VAL A 79 14.76 -8.29 8.74
C VAL A 79 14.95 -7.26 7.63
N LEU A 80 16.06 -7.31 6.87
CA LEU A 80 16.28 -6.40 5.74
C LEU A 80 15.21 -6.55 4.65
N PHE A 81 14.84 -7.80 4.33
CA PHE A 81 13.76 -8.10 3.38
C PHE A 81 12.45 -7.41 3.80
N TRP A 82 11.99 -7.61 5.03
CA TRP A 82 10.74 -7.03 5.51
C TRP A 82 10.80 -5.51 5.67
N VAL A 83 11.91 -4.97 6.14
CA VAL A 83 12.13 -3.51 6.21
C VAL A 83 12.02 -2.88 4.83
N SER A 84 12.54 -3.55 3.80
CA SER A 84 12.46 -3.06 2.42
C SER A 84 11.02 -2.97 1.89
N ILE A 85 10.19 -3.99 2.20
CA ILE A 85 8.77 -4.02 1.84
C ILE A 85 8.01 -2.94 2.61
N LEU A 86 8.28 -2.80 3.92
CA LEU A 86 7.64 -1.77 4.74
C LEU A 86 7.98 -0.36 4.26
N ASN A 87 9.24 -0.10 3.89
CA ASN A 87 9.63 1.20 3.36
C ASN A 87 8.90 1.51 2.05
N TRP A 88 8.76 0.54 1.15
CA TRP A 88 7.99 0.72 -0.07
C TRP A 88 6.50 0.97 0.23
N PHE A 89 5.92 0.20 1.15
CA PHE A 89 4.54 0.39 1.61
C PHE A 89 4.31 1.83 2.14
N PHE A 90 5.20 2.32 3.01
CA PHE A 90 5.10 3.68 3.54
C PHE A 90 5.32 4.75 2.46
N ALA A 91 6.23 4.53 1.51
CA ALA A 91 6.42 5.45 0.38
C ALA A 91 5.13 5.62 -0.44
N ILE A 92 4.38 4.53 -0.67
CA ILE A 92 3.08 4.59 -1.35
C ILE A 92 2.02 5.29 -0.48
N HIS A 93 2.01 5.05 0.83
CA HIS A 93 1.09 5.77 1.73
C HIS A 93 1.33 7.29 1.74
N LEU A 94 2.59 7.73 1.74
CA LEU A 94 2.95 9.14 1.60
C LEU A 94 2.46 9.71 0.25
N ALA A 95 2.59 8.94 -0.83
CA ALA A 95 2.07 9.30 -2.15
C ALA A 95 0.54 9.45 -2.14
N CYS A 96 -0.17 8.53 -1.49
CA CYS A 96 -1.63 8.61 -1.31
C CYS A 96 -2.03 9.90 -0.60
N THR A 97 -1.28 10.36 0.41
CA THR A 97 -1.56 11.61 1.11
C THR A 97 -1.32 12.82 0.21
N ALA A 98 -0.21 12.82 -0.54
CA ALA A 98 0.07 13.87 -1.52
C ALA A 98 -1.04 13.97 -2.58
N VAL A 99 -1.47 12.84 -3.14
CA VAL A 99 -2.57 12.79 -4.13
C VAL A 99 -3.92 13.18 -3.51
N SER A 100 -4.19 12.78 -2.27
CA SER A 100 -5.39 13.20 -1.54
C SER A 100 -5.40 14.71 -1.35
N ARG A 101 -4.26 15.32 -1.00
CA ARG A 101 -4.11 16.77 -0.87
C ARG A 101 -4.32 17.49 -2.20
N VAL A 102 -3.72 17.02 -3.28
CA VAL A 102 -3.91 17.58 -4.63
C VAL A 102 -5.38 17.50 -5.04
N THR A 103 -6.03 16.35 -4.79
CA THR A 103 -7.44 16.16 -5.14
C THR A 103 -8.34 17.07 -4.31
N TYR A 104 -8.08 17.22 -3.01
CA TYR A 104 -8.82 18.13 -2.15
C TYR A 104 -8.72 19.60 -2.60
N LYS A 105 -7.51 20.07 -2.96
CA LYS A 105 -7.30 21.42 -3.49
C LYS A 105 -8.02 21.62 -4.84
N GLN A 106 -7.96 20.61 -5.71
CA GLN A 106 -8.70 20.61 -6.97
C GLN A 106 -10.23 20.70 -6.74
N LEU A 107 -10.79 19.95 -5.79
CA LEU A 107 -12.22 20.02 -5.46
C LEU A 107 -12.63 21.39 -4.93
N LYS A 108 -11.72 22.10 -4.24
CA LYS A 108 -11.91 23.49 -3.79
C LYS A 108 -11.74 24.55 -4.87
N GLY A 109 -11.45 24.18 -6.12
CA GLY A 109 -11.28 25.10 -7.25
C GLY A 109 -9.85 25.58 -7.49
N ASP A 110 -8.87 25.01 -6.77
CA ASP A 110 -7.44 25.22 -7.02
C ASP A 110 -6.89 24.08 -7.90
N GLU A 111 -7.10 24.21 -9.21
CA GLU A 111 -6.62 23.22 -10.18
C GLU A 111 -5.10 23.25 -10.38
N PHE A 112 -4.45 24.37 -10.05
CA PHE A 112 -3.03 24.60 -10.28
C PHE A 112 -2.11 24.13 -9.15
N TYR A 113 -2.68 23.67 -8.04
CA TYR A 113 -1.90 23.07 -6.95
C TYR A 113 -0.93 21.99 -7.48
N SER A 114 0.36 22.24 -7.29
CA SER A 114 1.43 21.49 -7.93
C SER A 114 1.81 20.21 -7.19
N ALA A 115 2.50 19.30 -7.86
CA ALA A 115 3.03 18.09 -7.23
C ALA A 115 4.11 18.40 -6.19
N ASN A 116 4.90 19.45 -6.40
CA ASN A 116 5.97 19.84 -5.48
C ASN A 116 5.39 20.41 -4.18
N ASP A 117 4.33 21.20 -4.25
CA ASP A 117 3.65 21.74 -3.08
C ASP A 117 3.02 20.60 -2.25
N ALA A 118 2.47 19.59 -2.92
CA ALA A 118 1.95 18.39 -2.27
C ALA A 118 3.05 17.64 -1.51
N TRP A 119 4.25 17.49 -2.10
CA TRP A 119 5.39 16.87 -1.44
C TRP A 119 5.96 17.70 -0.28
N GLN A 120 5.95 19.02 -0.38
CA GLN A 120 6.29 19.90 0.75
C GLN A 120 5.29 19.73 1.90
N TYR A 121 4.00 19.64 1.59
CA TYR A 121 2.95 19.39 2.58
C TYR A 121 3.15 18.04 3.30
N VAL A 122 3.38 16.97 2.55
CA VAL A 122 3.63 15.63 3.11
C VAL A 122 4.89 15.61 3.96
N ARG A 123 5.98 16.28 3.54
CA ARG A 123 7.20 16.39 4.36
C ARG A 123 6.99 17.13 5.69
N LYS A 124 5.99 18.00 5.78
CA LYS A 124 5.64 18.65 7.05
C LYS A 124 4.75 17.76 7.94
N HIS A 125 3.88 16.95 7.34
CA HIS A 125 2.88 16.11 8.03
C HIS A 125 3.12 14.61 7.84
N TRP A 126 4.39 14.18 7.76
CA TRP A 126 4.70 12.77 7.54
C TRP A 126 4.43 11.91 8.79
N HIS A 127 4.56 12.51 9.99
CA HIS A 127 4.38 11.78 11.24
C HIS A 127 2.98 11.16 11.35
N PRO A 128 1.86 11.91 11.22
CA PRO A 128 0.53 11.31 11.31
C PRO A 128 0.30 10.18 10.29
N ILE A 129 0.84 10.30 9.08
CA ILE A 129 0.64 9.30 8.01
C ILE A 129 1.18 7.92 8.41
N ILE A 130 2.34 7.88 9.07
CA ILE A 130 3.00 6.62 9.47
C ILE A 130 2.56 6.21 10.88
N PHE A 131 2.59 7.15 11.82
CA PHE A 131 2.37 6.84 13.23
C PHE A 131 0.90 6.53 13.55
N THR A 132 -0.08 6.90 12.73
CA THR A 132 -1.46 6.47 12.98
C THR A 132 -1.60 4.95 12.95
N SER A 133 -1.06 4.28 11.93
CA SER A 133 -1.09 2.81 11.84
C SER A 133 -0.27 2.15 12.95
N VAL A 134 0.87 2.75 13.32
CA VAL A 134 1.70 2.28 14.44
C VAL A 134 0.95 2.41 15.77
N SER A 135 0.31 3.54 16.03
CA SER A 135 -0.47 3.79 17.25
C SER A 135 -1.65 2.82 17.38
N MET A 136 -2.40 2.58 16.31
CA MET A 136 -3.49 1.60 16.32
C MET A 136 -2.98 0.19 16.61
N SER A 137 -1.84 -0.19 16.01
CA SER A 137 -1.20 -1.49 16.28
C SER A 137 -0.76 -1.60 17.73
N LEU A 138 -0.17 -0.54 18.30
CA LEU A 138 0.28 -0.49 19.69
C LEU A 138 -0.88 -0.58 20.67
N ILE A 139 -1.99 0.10 20.40
CA ILE A 139 -3.23 -0.03 21.20
C ILE A 139 -3.70 -1.48 21.20
N MET A 140 -3.76 -2.14 20.04
CA MET A 140 -4.18 -3.53 19.94
C MET A 140 -3.24 -4.48 20.70
N ILE A 141 -1.92 -4.32 20.55
CA ILE A 141 -0.91 -5.11 21.29
C ILE A 141 -1.05 -4.89 22.79
N PHE A 142 -1.27 -3.66 23.23
CA PHE A 142 -1.47 -3.33 24.63
C PHE A 142 -2.68 -4.06 25.23
N PHE A 143 -3.84 -4.03 24.55
CA PHE A 143 -5.04 -4.72 25.05
C PHE A 143 -4.90 -6.24 25.05
N VAL A 144 -4.29 -6.82 24.01
CA VAL A 144 -4.01 -8.27 23.95
C VAL A 144 -3.00 -8.66 25.04
N GLY A 145 -1.95 -7.86 25.25
CA GLY A 145 -0.96 -8.06 26.30
C GLY A 145 -1.60 -8.04 27.69
N MET A 146 -2.47 -7.07 27.96
CA MET A 146 -3.24 -7.01 29.20
C MET A 146 -4.16 -8.23 29.37
N ALA A 147 -4.82 -8.68 28.31
CA ALA A 147 -5.65 -9.89 28.36
C ALA A 147 -4.83 -11.14 28.70
N ILE A 148 -3.62 -11.29 28.15
CA ILE A 148 -2.70 -12.38 28.47
C ILE A 148 -2.27 -12.31 29.95
N LEU A 149 -1.94 -11.12 30.45
CA LEU A 149 -1.59 -10.93 31.87
C LEU A 149 -2.73 -11.33 32.81
N PHE A 150 -3.97 -10.91 32.51
CA PHE A 150 -5.13 -11.31 33.30
C PHE A 150 -5.45 -12.81 33.19
N ALA A 151 -5.27 -13.41 32.02
CA ALA A 151 -5.42 -14.86 31.85
C ALA A 151 -4.40 -15.65 32.69
N LEU A 152 -3.16 -15.14 32.84
CA LEU A 152 -2.15 -15.73 33.72
C LEU A 152 -2.57 -15.68 35.20
N PHE A 153 -3.17 -14.56 35.66
CA PHE A 153 -3.73 -14.49 37.01
C PHE A 153 -4.90 -15.47 37.22
N GLY A 154 -5.70 -15.71 36.18
CA GLY A 154 -6.77 -16.71 36.20
C GLY A 154 -6.28 -18.16 36.35
N LYS A 155 -5.00 -18.44 36.09
CA LYS A 155 -4.39 -19.78 36.24
C LYS A 155 -4.12 -20.17 37.70
N ILE A 156 -4.22 -19.25 38.65
CA ILE A 156 -3.96 -19.54 40.07
C ILE A 156 -5.10 -20.43 40.63
N PRO A 157 -4.79 -21.60 41.22
CA PRO A 157 -5.82 -22.51 41.72
C PRO A 157 -6.65 -21.85 42.84
N TYR A 158 -7.95 -22.15 42.86
CA TYR A 158 -8.98 -21.64 43.79
C TYR A 158 -9.27 -20.12 43.74
N ILE A 159 -8.25 -19.27 43.64
CA ILE A 159 -8.41 -17.80 43.64
C ILE A 159 -8.67 -17.27 42.22
N GLY A 160 -8.09 -17.90 41.20
CA GLY A 160 -8.15 -17.44 39.82
C GLY A 160 -9.57 -17.40 39.24
N GLU A 161 -10.40 -18.40 39.55
CA GLU A 161 -11.79 -18.46 39.08
C GLU A 161 -12.63 -17.29 39.60
N PHE A 162 -12.50 -16.97 40.89
CA PHE A 162 -13.17 -15.82 41.51
C PHE A 162 -12.62 -14.49 40.99
N LEU A 163 -11.29 -14.36 40.86
CA LEU A 163 -10.63 -13.16 40.35
C LEU A 163 -10.99 -12.89 38.89
N PHE A 164 -11.25 -13.93 38.09
CA PHE A 164 -11.70 -13.81 36.71
C PHE A 164 -13.18 -13.45 36.60
N ALA A 165 -14.04 -14.08 37.42
CA ALA A 165 -15.49 -13.87 37.35
C ALA A 165 -15.91 -12.45 37.79
N LEU A 166 -15.25 -11.87 38.79
CA LEU A 166 -15.60 -10.56 39.35
C LEU A 166 -15.54 -9.42 38.31
N PRO A 167 -14.44 -9.23 37.57
CA PRO A 167 -14.31 -8.19 36.54
C PRO A 167 -14.71 -8.66 35.13
N TYR A 168 -15.45 -9.77 34.98
CA TYR A 168 -15.79 -10.34 33.66
C TYR A 168 -16.41 -9.30 32.70
N LEU A 169 -17.27 -8.42 33.22
CA LEU A 169 -17.88 -7.36 32.42
C LEU A 169 -16.84 -6.38 31.83
N LEU A 170 -15.76 -6.08 32.58
CA LEU A 170 -14.65 -5.25 32.08
C LEU A 170 -13.88 -5.97 30.96
N TYR A 171 -13.66 -7.29 31.10
CA TYR A 171 -13.03 -8.09 30.04
C TYR A 171 -13.88 -8.14 28.78
N PHE A 172 -15.20 -8.26 28.93
CA PHE A 172 -16.12 -8.21 27.80
C PHE A 172 -16.02 -6.88 27.04
N PHE A 173 -16.07 -5.74 27.74
CA PHE A 173 -15.91 -4.44 27.10
C PHE A 173 -14.53 -4.25 26.46
N GLY A 174 -13.47 -4.71 27.13
CA GLY A 174 -12.11 -4.69 26.56
C GLY A 174 -11.98 -5.55 25.30
N ALA A 175 -12.62 -6.72 25.27
CA ALA A 175 -12.64 -7.60 24.10
C ALA A 175 -13.42 -6.98 22.94
N VAL A 176 -14.63 -6.46 23.18
CA VAL A 176 -15.42 -5.75 22.18
C VAL A 176 -14.65 -4.56 21.62
N PHE A 177 -14.01 -3.76 22.47
CA PHE A 177 -13.16 -2.65 22.06
C PHE A 177 -11.98 -3.11 21.21
N THR A 178 -11.32 -4.22 21.56
CA THR A 178 -10.18 -4.77 20.81
C THR A 178 -10.60 -5.26 19.43
N VAL A 179 -11.72 -5.99 19.34
CA VAL A 179 -12.29 -6.45 18.06
C VAL A 179 -12.67 -5.26 17.19
N TYR A 180 -13.30 -4.25 17.78
CA TYR A 180 -13.65 -3.02 17.06
C TYR A 180 -12.41 -2.26 16.59
N THR A 181 -11.37 -2.15 17.42
CA THR A 181 -10.08 -1.54 17.06
C THR A 181 -9.43 -2.27 15.88
N ALA A 182 -9.54 -3.60 15.81
CA ALA A 182 -9.02 -4.35 14.66
C ALA A 182 -9.75 -4.00 13.35
N VAL A 183 -11.07 -3.79 13.39
CA VAL A 183 -11.84 -3.32 12.22
C VAL A 183 -11.41 -1.89 11.84
N VAL A 184 -11.32 -0.99 12.81
CA VAL A 184 -10.88 0.39 12.60
C VAL A 184 -9.45 0.44 12.04
N PHE A 185 -8.57 -0.47 12.47
CA PHE A 185 -7.21 -0.58 11.95
C PHE A 185 -7.19 -0.87 10.45
N VAL A 186 -8.03 -1.78 9.97
CA VAL A 186 -8.18 -2.06 8.53
C VAL A 186 -8.69 -0.83 7.78
N VAL A 187 -9.71 -0.15 8.31
CA VAL A 187 -10.26 1.08 7.71
C VAL A 187 -9.20 2.20 7.70
N SER A 188 -8.35 2.26 8.72
CA SER A 188 -7.32 3.30 8.84
C SER A 188 -6.30 3.26 7.71
N PHE A 189 -5.95 2.08 7.18
CA PHE A 189 -5.04 1.98 6.02
C PHE A 189 -5.58 2.64 4.76
N ILE A 190 -6.91 2.75 4.62
CA ILE A 190 -7.56 3.37 3.46
C ILE A 190 -7.72 4.87 3.69
N TYR A 191 -8.17 5.27 4.89
CA TYR A 191 -8.59 6.64 5.15
C TYR A 191 -7.51 7.54 5.76
N THR A 192 -6.46 7.00 6.37
CA THR A 192 -5.37 7.82 6.97
C THR A 192 -4.81 8.84 5.96
N PRO A 193 -4.46 8.47 4.71
CA PRO A 193 -3.95 9.44 3.74
C PRO A 193 -4.96 10.54 3.38
N ALA A 194 -6.25 10.20 3.35
CA ALA A 194 -7.33 11.14 3.06
C ALA A 194 -7.60 12.10 4.23
N ILE A 195 -7.62 11.58 5.47
CA ILE A 195 -7.82 12.39 6.68
C ILE A 195 -6.68 13.41 6.81
N VAL A 196 -5.43 12.95 6.77
CA VAL A 196 -4.26 13.84 6.89
C VAL A 196 -4.22 14.83 5.74
N GLY A 197 -4.50 14.40 4.50
CA GLY A 197 -4.49 15.29 3.33
C GLY A 197 -5.57 16.38 3.33
N THR A 198 -6.67 16.20 4.07
CA THR A 198 -7.83 17.12 4.04
C THR A 198 -8.04 17.91 5.33
N ILE A 199 -7.89 17.29 6.50
CA ILE A 199 -8.20 17.89 7.81
C ILE A 199 -6.93 18.40 8.51
N GLU A 200 -5.74 18.01 8.05
CA GLU A 200 -4.44 18.42 8.63
C GLU A 200 -4.29 18.05 10.12
N GLU A 201 -4.93 16.95 10.53
CA GLU A 201 -4.90 16.44 11.90
C GLU A 201 -3.53 15.85 12.28
N ASP A 202 -3.25 15.85 13.59
CA ASP A 202 -2.12 15.12 14.15
C ASP A 202 -2.40 13.61 14.23
N THR A 203 -1.46 12.84 14.77
CA THR A 203 -1.61 11.38 14.89
C THR A 203 -2.85 10.98 15.69
N MET A 204 -3.14 11.69 16.79
CA MET A 204 -4.27 11.39 17.68
C MET A 204 -5.60 11.78 17.01
N GLY A 205 -5.68 12.96 16.41
CA GLY A 205 -6.84 13.40 15.64
C GLY A 205 -7.14 12.47 14.47
N THR A 206 -6.11 11.96 13.79
CA THR A 206 -6.29 10.99 12.70
C THR A 206 -6.81 9.64 13.21
N VAL A 207 -6.35 9.18 14.38
CA VAL A 207 -6.87 7.99 15.05
C VAL A 207 -8.35 8.17 15.38
N PHE A 208 -8.72 9.27 16.04
CA PHE A 208 -10.12 9.55 16.40
C PHE A 208 -11.04 9.69 15.18
N ASN A 209 -10.58 10.34 14.11
CA ASN A 209 -11.34 10.45 12.87
C ASN A 209 -11.53 9.07 12.20
N SER A 210 -10.53 8.17 12.28
CA SER A 210 -10.68 6.80 11.79
C SER A 210 -11.76 6.02 12.56
N TYR A 211 -11.81 6.18 13.89
CA TYR A 211 -12.90 5.62 14.71
C TYR A 211 -14.27 6.22 14.34
N SER A 212 -14.33 7.55 14.19
CA SER A 212 -15.57 8.26 13.87
C SER A 212 -16.12 7.86 12.50
N ILE A 213 -15.28 7.77 11.47
CA ILE A 213 -15.69 7.34 10.12
C ILE A 213 -16.20 5.89 10.16
N THR A 214 -15.50 5.01 10.87
CA THR A 214 -15.88 3.59 10.96
C THR A 214 -17.24 3.40 11.62
N TRP A 215 -17.55 4.17 12.67
CA TRP A 215 -18.83 4.05 13.39
C TRP A 215 -19.97 4.83 12.74
N SER A 216 -19.77 6.12 12.47
CA SER A 216 -20.86 7.01 12.05
C SER A 216 -21.30 6.80 10.60
N GLN A 217 -20.44 6.21 9.77
CA GLN A 217 -20.65 6.10 8.33
C GLN A 217 -20.34 4.69 7.79
N SER A 218 -20.48 3.63 8.61
CA SER A 218 -20.08 2.26 8.24
C SER A 218 -20.69 1.79 6.91
N TRP A 219 -22.00 2.03 6.72
CA TRP A 219 -22.69 1.62 5.49
C TRP A 219 -22.21 2.41 4.27
N ARG A 220 -21.89 3.71 4.45
CA ARG A 220 -21.33 4.54 3.38
C ARG A 220 -19.95 4.05 2.98
N VAL A 221 -19.10 3.70 3.95
CA VAL A 221 -17.77 3.12 3.68
C VAL A 221 -17.91 1.85 2.84
N ILE A 222 -18.77 0.92 3.23
CA ILE A 222 -18.98 -0.36 2.52
C ILE A 222 -19.58 -0.13 1.13
N ALA A 223 -20.72 0.55 1.04
CA ALA A 223 -21.44 0.74 -0.22
C ALA A 223 -20.61 1.53 -1.25
N TYR A 224 -19.87 2.55 -0.80
CA TYR A 224 -19.08 3.39 -1.71
C TYR A 224 -17.87 2.60 -2.22
N HIS A 225 -17.24 1.76 -1.40
CA HIS A 225 -16.17 0.88 -1.85
C HIS A 225 -16.64 -0.21 -2.81
N LEU A 226 -17.84 -0.78 -2.59
CA LEU A 226 -18.43 -1.75 -3.52
C LEU A 226 -18.62 -1.16 -4.94
N ILE A 227 -18.89 0.13 -5.04
CA ILE A 227 -19.01 0.84 -6.33
C ILE A 227 -17.63 1.27 -6.85
N LEU A 228 -16.75 1.74 -5.97
CA LEU A 228 -15.43 2.25 -6.32
C LEU A 228 -14.49 1.16 -6.86
N LEU A 229 -14.57 -0.07 -6.35
CA LEU A 229 -13.69 -1.18 -6.77
C LEU A 229 -13.89 -1.60 -8.24
N PRO A 230 -15.11 -1.85 -8.75
CA PRO A 230 -15.33 -2.09 -10.18
C PRO A 230 -14.89 -0.90 -11.05
N LEU A 231 -15.14 0.32 -10.55
CA LEU A 231 -14.82 1.54 -11.27
C LEU A 231 -13.30 1.77 -11.37
N SER A 232 -12.56 1.46 -10.32
CA SER A 232 -11.09 1.51 -10.32
C SER A 232 -10.52 0.42 -11.23
N ALA A 233 -11.07 -0.79 -11.20
CA ALA A 233 -10.67 -1.88 -12.11
C ALA A 233 -10.87 -1.50 -13.58
N PHE A 234 -12.02 -0.90 -13.93
CA PHE A 234 -12.28 -0.37 -15.27
C PHE A 234 -11.27 0.72 -15.67
N SER A 235 -10.97 1.64 -14.75
CA SER A 235 -10.01 2.72 -14.98
C SER A 235 -8.61 2.20 -15.27
N VAL A 236 -8.15 1.22 -14.49
CA VAL A 236 -6.85 0.56 -14.67
C VAL A 236 -6.83 -0.22 -15.98
N ALA A 237 -7.91 -0.92 -16.34
CA ALA A 237 -8.03 -1.63 -17.60
C ALA A 237 -7.92 -0.69 -18.80
N PHE A 238 -8.59 0.46 -18.75
CA PHE A 238 -8.48 1.50 -19.78
C PHE A 238 -7.05 2.05 -19.89
N PHE A 239 -6.42 2.38 -18.75
CA PHE A 239 -5.03 2.85 -18.74
C PHE A 239 -4.06 1.80 -19.29
N LYS A 240 -4.21 0.53 -18.89
CA LYS A 240 -3.44 -0.61 -19.41
C LYS A 240 -3.58 -0.74 -20.92
N LEU A 241 -4.80 -0.63 -21.45
CA LEU A 241 -5.08 -0.71 -22.89
C LEU A 241 -4.34 0.41 -23.64
N ALA A 242 -4.43 1.64 -23.15
CA ALA A 242 -3.74 2.79 -23.72
C ALA A 242 -2.21 2.60 -23.71
N SER A 243 -1.63 2.15 -22.59
CA SER A 243 -0.20 1.85 -22.49
C SER A 243 0.23 0.71 -23.42
N PHE A 244 -0.58 -0.34 -23.54
CA PHE A 244 -0.30 -1.47 -24.43
C PHE A 244 -0.27 -1.05 -25.90
N TYR A 245 -1.24 -0.26 -26.35
CA TYR A 245 -1.22 0.29 -27.71
C TYR A 245 -0.05 1.26 -27.93
N GLY A 246 0.35 2.02 -26.90
CA GLY A 246 1.56 2.85 -26.94
C GLY A 246 2.83 2.03 -27.18
N ILE A 247 3.01 0.94 -26.43
CA ILE A 247 4.15 0.02 -26.64
C ILE A 247 4.08 -0.65 -28.01
N LYS A 248 2.89 -1.07 -28.45
CA LYS A 248 2.69 -1.67 -29.78
C LYS A 248 3.07 -0.69 -30.88
N LEU A 249 2.69 0.58 -30.76
CA LEU A 249 3.07 1.64 -31.70
C LEU A 249 4.60 1.77 -31.79
N ILE A 250 5.28 1.86 -30.65
CA ILE A 250 6.75 1.91 -30.58
C ILE A 250 7.34 0.70 -31.32
N ASN A 251 6.89 -0.51 -31.01
CA ASN A 251 7.41 -1.72 -31.65
C ASN A 251 7.15 -1.76 -33.16
N THR A 252 5.99 -1.27 -33.63
CA THR A 252 5.70 -1.22 -35.07
C THR A 252 6.52 -0.18 -35.83
N VAL A 253 6.74 1.00 -35.23
CA VAL A 253 7.49 2.09 -35.88
C VAL A 253 8.98 1.78 -35.84
N PHE A 254 9.55 1.58 -34.65
CA PHE A 254 10.98 1.35 -34.49
C PHE A 254 11.42 -0.04 -34.96
N GLY A 255 10.53 -1.04 -34.93
CA GLY A 255 10.82 -2.40 -35.40
C GLY A 255 10.77 -2.55 -36.92
N HIS A 256 10.43 -1.50 -37.68
CA HIS A 256 10.48 -1.57 -39.15
C HIS A 256 11.92 -1.75 -39.63
N GLU A 257 12.13 -2.53 -40.70
CA GLU A 257 13.46 -2.89 -41.22
C GLU A 257 14.28 -1.68 -41.65
N ALA A 258 13.62 -0.59 -42.06
CA ALA A 258 14.26 0.67 -42.42
C ALA A 258 14.80 1.49 -41.22
N LEU A 259 14.45 1.12 -39.98
CA LEU A 259 14.83 1.84 -38.75
C LEU A 259 15.72 0.96 -37.85
N MET A 260 15.22 0.50 -36.70
CA MET A 260 16.01 -0.30 -35.76
C MET A 260 15.92 -1.82 -36.04
N GLY A 261 14.87 -2.28 -36.72
CA GLY A 261 14.70 -3.69 -37.11
C GLY A 261 14.94 -4.67 -35.97
N SER A 262 15.81 -5.66 -36.20
CA SER A 262 16.11 -6.74 -35.24
C SER A 262 16.76 -6.27 -33.93
N LYS A 263 17.47 -5.12 -33.93
CA LYS A 263 18.10 -4.59 -32.71
C LYS A 263 17.09 -4.26 -31.62
N LEU A 264 15.90 -3.78 -32.02
CA LEU A 264 14.83 -3.51 -31.04
C LEU A 264 14.35 -4.80 -30.38
N ILE A 265 14.21 -5.87 -31.14
CA ILE A 265 13.78 -7.18 -30.65
C ILE A 265 14.78 -7.73 -29.64
N GLU A 266 16.09 -7.61 -29.92
CA GLU A 266 17.15 -8.02 -28.99
C GLU A 266 17.15 -7.21 -27.70
N ILE A 267 17.00 -5.87 -27.78
CA ILE A 267 16.93 -5.00 -26.60
C ILE A 267 15.72 -5.33 -25.73
N VAL A 268 14.53 -5.45 -26.35
CA VAL A 268 13.29 -5.76 -25.64
C VAL A 268 13.34 -7.18 -25.07
N GLY A 269 13.90 -8.15 -25.80
CA GLY A 269 14.09 -9.52 -25.33
C GLY A 269 15.04 -9.61 -24.13
N SER A 270 16.18 -8.92 -24.19
CA SER A 270 17.13 -8.82 -23.08
C SER A 270 16.51 -8.13 -21.85
N ALA A 271 15.80 -7.02 -22.06
CA ALA A 271 15.09 -6.34 -20.98
C ALA A 271 14.03 -7.25 -20.33
N ALA A 272 13.25 -7.98 -21.14
CA ALA A 272 12.25 -8.91 -20.63
C ALA A 272 12.87 -10.03 -19.79
N HIS A 273 14.02 -10.57 -20.21
CA HIS A 273 14.75 -11.60 -19.46
C HIS A 273 15.22 -11.08 -18.09
N ILE A 274 15.68 -9.84 -18.00
CA ILE A 274 16.19 -9.25 -16.75
C ILE A 274 15.05 -8.83 -15.80
N VAL A 275 13.93 -8.37 -16.36
CA VAL A 275 12.80 -7.84 -15.59
C VAL A 275 11.87 -8.94 -15.09
N TRP A 276 11.72 -10.04 -15.82
CA TRP A 276 10.76 -11.09 -15.49
C TRP A 276 11.41 -12.21 -14.67
N PRO A 277 11.25 -12.25 -13.33
CA PRO A 277 11.82 -13.31 -12.52
C PRO A 277 11.02 -14.61 -12.75
N GLN A 278 11.45 -15.41 -13.72
CA GLN A 278 10.77 -16.66 -14.12
C GLN A 278 10.63 -17.61 -12.91
N ASP A 279 11.66 -17.71 -12.08
CA ASP A 279 11.67 -18.56 -10.88
C ASP A 279 10.69 -18.09 -9.79
N LEU A 280 10.52 -16.77 -9.64
CA LEU A 280 9.55 -16.21 -8.70
C LEU A 280 8.13 -16.51 -9.17
N LEU A 281 7.86 -16.32 -10.46
CA LEU A 281 6.53 -16.58 -11.01
C LEU A 281 6.17 -18.07 -11.00
N ALA A 282 7.14 -18.94 -11.30
CA ALA A 282 6.98 -20.39 -11.21
C ALA A 282 6.73 -20.85 -9.76
N SER A 283 7.47 -20.32 -8.78
CA SER A 283 7.26 -20.69 -7.37
C SER A 283 5.89 -20.24 -6.86
N ILE A 284 5.41 -19.05 -7.22
CA ILE A 284 4.06 -18.58 -6.88
C ILE A 284 2.98 -19.44 -7.58
N ALA A 285 3.16 -19.75 -8.87
CA ALA A 285 2.22 -20.59 -9.62
C ALA A 285 2.13 -22.02 -9.04
N ASN A 286 3.26 -22.62 -8.69
CA ASN A 286 3.33 -23.93 -8.03
C ASN A 286 2.69 -23.91 -6.63
N SER A 287 2.85 -22.81 -5.88
CA SER A 287 2.22 -22.63 -4.56
C SER A 287 0.70 -22.47 -4.65
N CYS A 288 0.20 -21.89 -5.73
CA CYS A 288 -1.22 -21.71 -5.99
C CYS A 288 -1.89 -22.90 -6.70
N GLY A 289 -1.14 -23.95 -7.07
CA GLY A 289 -1.67 -25.12 -7.80
C GLY A 289 -2.16 -24.81 -9.22
N VAL A 290 -1.80 -23.64 -9.77
CA VAL A 290 -2.21 -23.22 -11.11
C VAL A 290 -1.06 -23.45 -12.07
N ASN A 291 -0.99 -24.67 -12.62
CA ASN A 291 -0.17 -24.96 -13.80
C ASN A 291 -0.81 -24.28 -15.02
N CYS A 292 -0.55 -22.98 -15.20
CA CYS A 292 -1.00 -22.24 -16.38
C CYS A 292 0.20 -21.84 -17.24
N TRP A 293 0.92 -22.80 -17.82
CA TRP A 293 1.69 -22.63 -19.08
C TRP A 293 1.94 -24.00 -19.72
N THR A 294 0.99 -24.45 -20.53
CA THR A 294 1.24 -25.27 -21.73
C THR A 294 0.61 -24.57 -22.90
#